data_AF-A0A2P6PIK7-F1
#
_entry.id   AF-A0A2P6PIK7-F1
#
_cell.length_a   1.000
_cell.length_b   1.000
_cell.length_c   1.000
_cell.angle_alpha   90.00
_cell.angle_beta   90.00
_cell.angle_gamma   90.00
#
_symmetry.space_group_name_H-M   'P 1'
#
loop_
_entity.id
_entity.type
_entity.pdbx_description
1 polymer ?
#
loop_
_entity_poly.entity_id
_entity_poly.type
_entity_poly.pdbx_seq_one_letter_code
_entity_poly.pdbx_strand_id
1 'polypeptide(L)'
;MPYNPGKHWILTILWEGEIYMLDPLPKPVHYQVWETSLINVVKTFNAETGMVNKLPKVKSLPVRLIHVFGLDNTLDLICQCLSN
;
A
#
# COMPACT_ATOMS: atom_id res chain seq x y z
N MET A 1 -9.26 -6.66 -17.60
CA MET A 1 -10.43 -5.83 -17.21
C MET A 1 -10.57 -4.73 -18.27
N PRO A 2 -11.77 -4.47 -18.82
CA PRO A 2 -11.94 -3.39 -19.79
C PRO A 2 -11.59 -2.03 -19.16
N TYR A 3 -11.08 -1.11 -19.98
CA TYR A 3 -10.73 0.25 -19.57
C TYR A 3 -11.94 0.92 -18.90
N ASN A 4 -11.77 1.37 -17.66
CA ASN A 4 -12.79 2.08 -16.90
C ASN A 4 -12.17 3.38 -16.36
N PRO A 5 -12.58 4.56 -16.86
CA PRO A 5 -11.99 5.83 -16.44
C PRO A 5 -12.29 6.20 -14.98
N GLY A 6 -13.28 5.56 -14.34
CA GLY A 6 -13.57 5.71 -12.92
C GLY A 6 -12.78 4.79 -12.01
N LYS A 7 -11.92 3.91 -12.56
CA LYS A 7 -11.08 2.99 -11.78
C LYS A 7 -9.62 3.11 -12.18
N HIS A 8 -8.73 2.95 -11.22
CA HIS A 8 -7.30 2.89 -11.45
C HIS A 8 -6.66 1.90 -10.48
N TRP A 9 -5.44 1.48 -10.80
CA TRP A 9 -4.68 0.56 -9.99
C TRP A 9 -3.76 1.33 -9.06
N ILE A 10 -3.76 0.92 -7.79
CA ILE A 10 -2.78 1.35 -6.79
C ILE A 10 -1.92 0.15 -6.44
N LEU A 11 -0.61 0.37 -6.43
CA LEU A 11 0.32 -0.63 -5.93
C LEU A 11 0.59 -0.35 -4.44
N THR A 12 0.36 -1.36 -3.61
CA THR A 12 0.63 -1.32 -2.18
C THR A 12 1.75 -2.30 -1.86
N ILE A 13 2.74 -1.85 -1.11
CA ILE A 13 3.85 -2.67 -0.64
C ILE A 13 3.83 -2.65 0.89
N LEU A 14 3.79 -3.83 1.50
CA LEU A 14 3.95 -4.00 2.93
C LEU A 14 5.42 -4.35 3.22
N TRP A 15 6.10 -3.52 4.01
CA TRP A 15 7.51 -3.73 4.33
C TRP A 15 7.86 -3.22 5.72
N GLU A 16 8.51 -4.05 6.53
CA GLU A 16 8.94 -3.75 7.92
C GLU A 16 7.84 -3.12 8.80
N GLY A 17 6.61 -3.63 8.64
CA GLY A 17 5.44 -3.16 9.38
C GLY A 17 4.94 -1.77 8.96
N GLU A 18 5.35 -1.27 7.80
CA GLU A 18 4.88 -0.02 7.18
C GLU A 18 4.12 -0.29 5.88
N ILE A 19 3.34 0.70 5.44
CA ILE A 19 2.55 0.64 4.21
C ILE A 19 3.12 1.66 3.22
N TYR A 20 3.51 1.20 2.05
CA TYR A 20 3.94 2.05 0.95
C TYR A 20 2.90 2.02 -0.18
N MET A 21 2.48 3.19 -0.64
CA MET A 21 1.46 3.35 -1.66
C MET A 21 2.03 4.04 -2.89
N LEU A 22 1.79 3.45 -4.05
CA LEU A 22 2.01 4.09 -5.34
C LEU A 22 0.66 4.33 -6.02
N ASP A 23 0.26 5.59 -6.03
CA ASP A 23 -0.92 6.05 -6.76
C ASP A 23 -0.46 6.72 -8.07
N PRO A 24 -0.87 6.22 -9.25
CA PRO A 24 -0.53 6.83 -10.53
C PRO A 24 -1.28 8.15 -10.79
N LEU A 25 -2.27 8.52 -9.97
CA LEU A 25 -3.03 9.74 -10.16
C LEU A 25 -2.20 10.99 -9.86
N PRO A 26 -2.35 12.06 -10.66
CA PRO A 26 -1.57 13.29 -10.49
C PRO A 26 -2.00 14.14 -9.29
N LYS A 27 -3.16 13.84 -8.69
CA LYS A 27 -3.68 14.53 -7.51
C LYS A 27 -3.76 13.51 -6.37
N PRO A 28 -3.31 13.87 -5.15
CA PRO A 28 -3.48 13.00 -4.00
C PRO A 28 -4.97 12.82 -3.73
N VAL A 29 -5.45 11.59 -3.85
CA VAL A 29 -6.79 11.18 -3.45
C VAL A 29 -6.68 10.45 -2.12
N HIS A 30 -7.51 10.84 -1.15
CA HIS A 30 -7.57 10.16 0.14
C HIS A 30 -8.56 9.01 0.08
N TYR A 31 -8.04 7.78 -0.04
CA TYR A 31 -8.85 6.56 -0.02
C TYR A 31 -9.12 6.11 1.42
N GLN A 32 -9.91 6.87 2.18
CA GLN A 32 -10.11 6.65 3.63
C GLN A 32 -10.49 5.21 3.99
N VAL A 33 -11.37 4.58 3.21
CA VAL A 33 -11.80 3.19 3.44
C VAL A 33 -10.62 2.23 3.27
N TRP A 34 -9.85 2.39 2.19
CA TRP A 34 -8.66 1.60 1.91
C TRP A 34 -7.57 1.82 2.97
N GLU A 35 -7.29 3.08 3.33
CA GLU A 35 -6.31 3.45 4.37
C GLU A 35 -6.67 2.77 5.70
N THR A 36 -7.93 2.88 6.12
CA THR A 36 -8.41 2.31 7.38
C THR A 36 -8.32 0.78 7.36
N SER A 37 -8.73 0.14 6.27
CA SER A 37 -8.65 -1.31 6.13
C SER A 37 -7.21 -1.81 6.21
N LEU A 38 -6.27 -1.19 5.49
CA LEU A 38 -4.87 -1.60 5.51
C LEU A 38 -4.18 -1.32 6.85
N ILE A 39 -4.41 -0.16 7.44
CA ILE A 39 -3.85 0.17 8.75
C ILE A 39 -4.27 -0.88 9.79
N ASN A 40 -5.55 -1.28 9.79
CA ASN A 40 -6.04 -2.31 10.72
C ASN A 40 -5.38 -3.67 10.47
N VAL A 41 -5.25 -4.09 9.21
CA VAL A 41 -4.59 -5.37 8.87
C VAL A 41 -3.13 -5.37 9.29
N VAL A 42 -2.38 -4.32 8.95
CA VAL A 42 -0.95 -4.23 9.30
C VAL A 42 -0.75 -4.06 10.79
N LYS A 43 -1.66 -3.36 11.49
CA LYS A 43 -1.63 -3.27 12.96
C LYS A 43 -1.80 -4.64 13.61
N THR A 44 -2.72 -5.47 13.12
CA THR A 44 -2.90 -6.85 13.61
C THR A 44 -1.65 -7.69 13.32
N PHE A 45 -1.12 -7.63 12.10
CA PHE A 45 0.11 -8.32 11.71
C PHE A 45 1.32 -7.92 12.56
N ASN A 46 1.50 -6.61 12.82
CA ASN A 46 2.56 -6.09 13.68
C ASN A 46 2.39 -6.56 15.14
N ALA A 47 1.15 -6.66 15.63
CA ALA A 47 0.89 -7.17 16.98
C ALA A 47 1.26 -8.67 17.11
N GLU A 48 0.93 -9.48 16.10
CA GLU A 48 1.25 -10.91 16.05
C GLU A 48 2.75 -11.18 15.92
N THR A 49 3.48 -10.33 15.19
CA THR A 49 4.94 -10.47 14.96
C THR A 49 5.80 -9.83 16.06
N GLY A 50 5.19 -9.30 17.13
CA GLY A 50 5.91 -8.69 18.26
C GLY A 50 6.32 -7.22 18.06
N MET A 51 5.91 -6.60 16.95
CA MET A 51 6.11 -5.16 16.64
C MET A 51 5.00 -4.27 17.24
N VAL A 52 4.57 -4.58 18.47
CA VAL A 52 3.31 -4.09 19.09
C VAL A 52 3.21 -2.56 19.20
N ASN A 53 4.32 -1.83 19.24
CA ASN A 53 4.34 -0.38 19.45
C ASN A 53 4.44 0.45 18.16
N LYS A 54 4.52 -0.18 16.98
CA LYS A 54 4.68 0.54 15.71
C LYS A 54 3.32 0.73 15.03
N LEU A 55 2.79 1.94 15.14
CA LEU A 55 1.64 2.37 14.33
C LEU A 55 2.08 2.46 12.85
N PRO A 56 1.51 1.65 11.95
CA PRO A 56 1.89 1.67 10.55
C PRO A 56 1.53 3.02 9.93
N LYS A 57 2.45 3.61 9.18
CA LYS A 57 2.21 4.84 8.43
C LYS A 57 2.10 4.52 6.95
N VAL A 58 1.17 5.19 6.28
CA VAL A 58 1.06 5.16 4.82
C VAL A 58 2.05 6.16 4.25
N LYS A 59 2.95 5.69 3.38
CA LYS A 59 3.94 6.51 2.70
C LYS A 59 3.69 6.50 1.21
N SER A 60 3.47 7.67 0.62
CA SER A 60 3.33 7.81 -0.84
C SER A 60 4.71 7.69 -1.50
N LEU A 61 4.84 6.76 -2.44
CA LEU A 61 6.03 6.59 -3.27
C LEU A 61 5.89 7.40 -4.57
N PRO A 62 6.95 8.09 -5.01
CA PRO A 62 6.93 8.76 -6.29
C PRO A 62 6.94 7.75 -7.44
N VAL A 63 6.06 7.96 -8.43
CA VAL A 63 5.92 7.12 -9.65
C VAL A 63 7.23 6.93 -10.43
N ARG A 64 8.22 7.81 -10.22
CA ARG A 64 9.53 7.76 -10.88
C ARG A 64 10.53 6.76 -10.27
N LEU A 65 10.25 6.16 -9.11
CA LEU A 65 11.27 5.50 -8.29
C LEU A 65 10.96 4.03 -7.96
N ILE A 66 10.56 3.22 -8.94
CA ILE A 66 10.37 1.78 -8.75
C ILE A 66 11.41 1.01 -9.56
N HIS A 67 12.55 0.74 -8.92
CA HIS A 67 13.33 -0.45 -9.21
C HIS A 67 12.86 -1.52 -8.22
N VAL A 68 12.13 -2.54 -8.69
CA VAL A 68 11.77 -3.69 -7.86
C VAL A 68 13.03 -4.53 -7.68
N PHE A 69 13.80 -4.25 -6.63
CA PHE A 69 14.88 -5.13 -6.21
C PHE A 69 14.25 -6.34 -5.50
N GLY A 70 14.02 -7.41 -6.26
CA GLY A 70 13.72 -8.72 -5.70
C GLY A 70 14.98 -9.31 -5.11
N LEU A 71 15.18 -9.14 -3.81
CA LEU A 71 16.20 -9.83 -3.02
C LEU A 71 15.54 -10.35 -1.75
N ASP A 72 15.16 -11.62 -1.80
CA ASP A 72 15.00 -12.57 -0.69
C ASP A 72 14.70 -11.97 0.69
N ASN A 73 13.41 -11.70 0.95
CA ASN A 73 12.60 -12.35 2.00
C ASN A 73 11.31 -11.55 2.20
N THR A 74 10.24 -12.08 1.59
CA THR A 74 8.82 -11.77 1.79
C THR A 74 8.42 -10.29 1.64
N LEU A 75 8.54 -9.78 0.40
CA LEU A 75 7.77 -8.60 -0.04
C LEU A 75 6.37 -9.06 -0.48
N ASP A 76 5.35 -8.75 0.31
CA ASP A 76 3.96 -8.93 -0.13
C ASP A 76 3.53 -7.73 -0.98
N LEU A 77 3.50 -7.93 -2.30
CA LEU A 77 2.94 -6.98 -3.26
C LEU A 77 1.42 -7.17 -3.35
N ILE A 78 0.67 -6.11 -3.07
CA ILE A 78 -0.78 -6.10 -3.21
C ILE A 78 -1.16 -5.08 -4.28
N CYS A 79 -1.66 -5.56 -5.41
CA CYS A 79 -2.26 -4.73 -6.46
C CYS A 79 -3.77 -4.63 -6.23
N GLN A 80 -4.29 -3.43 -5.96
CA GLN A 80 -5.73 -3.19 -5.78
C GLN A 80 -6.27 -2.20 -6.81
N CYS A 81 -7.46 -2.48 -7.32
CA CYS A 81 -8.19 -1.61 -8.23
C CYS A 81 -9.20 -0.81 -7.41
N LEU A 82 -9.00 0.51 -7.30
CA LEU A 82 -9.88 1.41 -6.57
C LEU A 82 -10.73 2.24 -7.54
N SER A 83 -11.96 2.58 -7.12
CA SER A 83 -12.73 3.64 -7.76
C SER A 83 -12.51 4.96 -7.02
N ASN A 84 -12.58 6.06 -7.76
CA ASN A 84 -12.68 7.39 -7.14
C ASN A 84 -14.04 7.60 -6.47
#